data_AF-B4FH73-F1
#
_entry.id   AF-B4FH73-F1
#
_cell.length_a   1.000
_cell.length_b   1.000
_cell.length_c   1.000
_cell.angle_alpha   90.00
_cell.angle_beta   90.00
_cell.angle_gamma   90.00
#
_symmetry.space_group_name_H-M   'P 1'
#
loop_
_entity.id
_entity.type
_entity.pdbx_description
1 polymer ?
#
loop_
_entity_poly.entity_id
_entity_poly.type
_entity_poly.pdbx_seq_one_letter_code
_entity_poly.pdbx_strand_id
1 'polypeptide(L)'
;MLEKDRISYFYDGDVGNVYFGPNHPMKPHRLCMTHHLVLSYGLHQKMEIYRPHKAYPIELAQFHSADYVEFLHRITPDSQHLYASELTRYNLGEDCPVFDNLFEFCQIYAGGTLG
;
A
#
# COMPACT_ATOMS: atom_id res chain seq x y z
N MET A 1 0.98 38.41 7.69
CA MET A 1 1.53 37.12 7.22
C MET A 1 0.42 36.10 7.39
N LEU A 2 0.07 35.35 6.35
CA LEU A 2 -0.80 34.18 6.55
C LEU A 2 -0.07 33.19 7.45
N GLU A 3 -0.80 32.59 8.38
CA GLU A 3 -0.29 31.49 9.20
C GLU A 3 0.08 30.34 8.26
N LYS A 4 1.24 29.69 8.50
CA LYS A 4 1.68 28.57 7.67
C LYS A 4 0.93 27.32 8.11
N ASP A 5 0.38 26.59 7.14
CA ASP A 5 -0.24 25.30 7.40
C ASP A 5 0.78 24.31 7.97
N ARG A 6 0.34 23.50 8.93
CA ARG A 6 1.10 22.35 9.43
C ARG A 6 0.87 21.18 8.49
N ILE A 7 1.95 20.67 7.90
CA ILE A 7 1.91 19.57 6.94
C ILE A 7 2.49 18.31 7.57
N SER A 8 1.71 17.23 7.56
CA SER A 8 2.16 15.87 7.89
C SER A 8 2.40 15.10 6.60
N TYR A 9 3.53 14.39 6.53
CA TYR A 9 3.93 13.59 5.39
C TYR A 9 4.22 12.15 5.82
N PHE A 10 3.48 11.20 5.26
CA PHE A 10 3.60 9.79 5.59
C PHE A 10 4.41 9.05 4.54
N TYR A 11 5.43 8.32 4.98
CA TYR A 11 6.25 7.50 4.10
C TYR A 11 6.80 6.28 4.84
N ASP A 12 6.66 5.12 4.20
CA ASP A 12 7.34 3.89 4.58
C ASP A 12 8.25 3.47 3.41
N GLY A 13 9.53 3.20 3.70
CA GLY A 13 10.49 2.78 2.67
C GLY A 13 10.13 1.45 2.00
N ASP A 14 9.38 0.59 2.71
CA ASP A 14 9.04 -0.75 2.23
C ASP A 14 7.94 -0.72 1.16
N VAL A 15 7.20 0.40 1.01
CA VAL A 15 6.14 0.54 -0.01
C VAL A 15 6.66 0.43 -1.45
N GLY A 16 7.96 0.68 -1.67
CA GLY A 16 8.59 0.58 -2.98
C GLY A 16 9.12 -0.80 -3.33
N ASN A 17 9.12 -1.74 -2.38
CA ASN A 17 9.74 -3.07 -2.53
C ASN A 17 8.82 -4.08 -3.23
N VAL A 18 7.57 -3.71 -3.50
CA VAL A 18 6.60 -4.59 -4.15
C VAL A 18 6.65 -4.50 -5.67
N TYR A 19 6.44 -5.64 -6.31
CA TYR A 19 6.48 -5.80 -7.75
C TYR A 19 5.18 -6.42 -8.26
N PHE A 20 4.37 -5.62 -8.94
CA PHE A 20 3.09 -6.06 -9.53
C PHE A 20 3.24 -7.04 -10.70
N GLY A 21 4.46 -7.40 -11.11
CA GLY A 21 4.70 -8.32 -12.22
C GLY A 21 5.23 -7.66 -13.49
N PRO A 22 5.63 -8.49 -14.46
CA PRO A 22 6.15 -8.05 -15.74
C PRO A 22 5.09 -7.28 -16.52
N ASN A 23 5.49 -6.21 -17.19
CA ASN A 23 4.63 -5.33 -18.00
C ASN A 23 3.47 -4.63 -17.27
N HIS A 24 3.19 -4.93 -15.99
CA HIS A 24 2.16 -4.24 -15.24
C HIS A 24 2.49 -2.75 -15.05
N PRO A 25 1.60 -1.79 -15.35
CA PRO A 25 1.93 -0.37 -15.37
C PRO A 25 2.09 0.23 -13.97
N MET A 26 1.45 -0.34 -12.95
CA MET A 26 1.62 0.13 -11.57
C MET A 26 3.02 -0.23 -11.05
N LYS A 27 3.85 0.78 -10.81
CA LYS A 27 5.20 0.64 -10.23
C LYS A 27 5.28 1.40 -8.90
N PRO A 28 5.08 0.73 -7.75
CA PRO A 28 5.13 1.37 -6.42
C PRO A 28 6.44 2.10 -6.11
N HIS A 29 7.54 1.71 -6.78
CA HIS A 29 8.81 2.43 -6.77
C HIS A 29 8.70 3.94 -7.04
N ARG A 30 7.68 4.41 -7.77
CA ARG A 30 7.40 5.84 -8.00
C ARG A 30 7.23 6.64 -6.69
N LEU A 31 6.81 5.98 -5.61
CA LEU A 31 6.68 6.59 -4.28
C LEU A 31 8.05 6.87 -3.67
N CYS A 32 9.00 5.95 -3.80
CA CYS A 32 10.39 6.16 -3.37
C CYS A 32 11.06 7.28 -4.18
N MET A 33 10.82 7.33 -5.49
CA MET A 33 11.31 8.43 -6.34
C MET A 33 10.78 9.78 -5.87
N THR A 34 9.48 9.87 -5.59
CA THR A 34 8.85 11.09 -5.04
C THR A 34 9.47 11.47 -3.69
N HIS A 35 9.66 10.51 -2.80
CA HIS A 35 10.28 10.74 -1.50
C HIS A 35 11.72 11.27 -1.63
N HIS A 36 12.52 10.71 -2.54
CA HIS A 36 13.87 11.22 -2.80
C HIS A 36 13.89 12.65 -3.32
N LEU A 37 12.93 13.04 -4.18
CA LEU A 37 12.80 14.43 -4.61
C LEU A 37 12.44 15.34 -3.44
N VAL A 38 11.49 14.94 -2.60
CA VAL A 38 11.11 15.64 -1.37
C VAL A 38 12.32 15.90 -0.44
N LEU A 39 13.18 14.89 -0.27
CA LEU A 39 14.41 15.01 0.51
C LEU A 39 15.40 15.96 -0.17
N SER A 40 15.66 15.76 -1.46
CA SER A 40 16.64 16.52 -2.25
C SER A 40 16.32 18.00 -2.35
N TYR A 41 15.04 18.36 -2.40
CA TYR A 41 14.58 19.75 -2.39
C TYR A 41 14.47 20.37 -0.99
N GLY A 42 14.81 19.64 0.07
CA GLY A 42 14.72 20.13 1.45
C GLY A 42 13.28 20.31 1.95
N LEU A 43 12.28 19.74 1.28
CA LEU A 43 10.86 19.91 1.65
C LEU A 43 10.53 19.24 2.98
N HIS A 44 11.22 18.14 3.29
CA HIS A 44 11.14 17.46 4.59
C HIS A 44 11.41 18.37 5.80
N GLN A 45 12.17 19.46 5.63
CA GLN A 45 12.47 20.41 6.71
C GLN A 45 11.28 21.33 7.02
N LYS A 46 10.24 21.30 6.17
CA LYS A 46 9.05 22.17 6.25
C LYS A 46 7.78 21.38 6.62
N MET A 47 7.91 20.10 6.94
CA MET A 47 6.80 19.21 7.26
C MET A 47 7.23 18.18 8.30
N GLU A 48 6.26 17.60 9.00
CA GLU A 48 6.48 16.52 9.95
C GLU A 48 6.43 15.18 9.19
N ILE A 49 7.52 14.41 9.21
CA ILE A 49 7.57 13.09 8.56
C ILE A 49 7.18 12.01 9.56
N TYR A 50 6.22 11.18 9.16
CA TYR A 50 5.78 10.03 9.91
C TYR A 50 5.99 8.75 9.11
N ARG A 51 6.39 7.68 9.81
CA ARG A 51 6.27 6.33 9.28
C ARG A 51 4.87 5.82 9.65
N PRO A 52 4.01 5.46 8.68
CA PRO A 52 2.66 4.99 8.99
C PRO A 52 2.72 3.66 9.74
N HIS A 53 1.74 3.42 10.62
CA HIS A 53 1.52 2.06 11.13
C HIS A 53 0.93 1.19 10.02
N LYS A 54 1.13 -0.12 10.11
CA LYS A 54 0.43 -1.06 9.24
C LYS A 54 -1.02 -1.13 9.69
N ALA A 55 -1.96 -0.83 8.80
CA ALA A 55 -3.38 -0.93 9.11
C ALA A 55 -3.72 -2.35 9.56
N TYR A 56 -4.42 -2.48 10.68
CA TYR A 56 -4.89 -3.77 11.19
C TYR A 56 -6.04 -4.28 10.30
N PRO A 57 -6.23 -5.61 10.18
CA PRO A 57 -7.35 -6.17 9.43
C PRO A 57 -8.71 -5.60 9.84
N ILE A 58 -8.90 -5.31 11.14
CA ILE A 58 -10.14 -4.70 11.65
C ILE A 58 -10.35 -3.27 11.17
N GLU A 59 -9.28 -2.50 10.93
CA GLU A 59 -9.38 -1.15 10.38
C GLU A 59 -9.79 -1.21 8.89
N LEU A 60 -9.20 -2.13 8.12
CA LEU A 60 -9.58 -2.37 6.73
C LEU A 60 -11.03 -2.86 6.61
N ALA A 61 -11.47 -3.68 7.56
CA ALA A 61 -12.83 -4.23 7.62
C ALA A 61 -13.90 -3.22 8.10
N GLN A 62 -13.54 -1.97 8.44
CA GLN A 62 -14.53 -0.92 8.69
C GLN A 62 -15.31 -0.55 7.42
N PHE A 63 -14.72 -0.80 6.24
CA PHE A 63 -15.36 -0.60 4.94
C PHE A 63 -15.44 -1.89 4.13
N HIS A 64 -14.34 -2.64 4.04
CA HIS A 64 -14.30 -3.89 3.30
C HIS A 64 -15.00 -5.03 4.04
N SER A 65 -15.51 -6.02 3.31
CA SER A 65 -16.05 -7.21 3.96
C SER A 65 -14.93 -8.01 4.64
N ALA A 66 -15.23 -8.57 5.82
CA ALA A 66 -14.24 -9.32 6.59
C ALA A 66 -13.69 -10.54 5.85
N ASP A 67 -14.52 -11.20 5.03
CA ASP A 67 -14.11 -12.34 4.20
C ASP A 67 -13.10 -11.94 3.11
N TYR A 68 -13.24 -10.75 2.53
CA TYR A 68 -12.29 -10.22 1.56
C TYR A 68 -10.94 -9.86 2.19
N VAL A 69 -10.96 -9.18 3.34
CA VAL A 69 -9.73 -8.83 4.08
C VAL A 69 -8.97 -10.09 4.48
N GLU A 70 -9.68 -11.10 4.98
CA GLU A 70 -9.11 -12.40 5.35
C GLU A 70 -8.60 -13.18 4.13
N PHE A 71 -9.25 -13.06 2.97
CA PHE A 71 -8.74 -13.62 1.71
C PHE A 71 -7.41 -12.95 1.31
N LEU A 72 -7.35 -11.61 1.28
CA LEU A 72 -6.12 -10.89 0.96
C LEU A 72 -4.98 -11.22 1.93
N HIS A 73 -5.29 -11.46 3.21
CA HIS A 73 -4.31 -11.83 4.21
C HIS A 73 -3.65 -13.20 3.97
N ARG A 74 -4.39 -14.14 3.37
CA ARG A 74 -3.95 -15.53 3.18
C ARG A 74 -3.37 -15.83 1.80
N ILE A 75 -3.77 -15.07 0.79
CA ILE A 75 -3.39 -15.33 -0.60
C ILE A 75 -1.92 -14.99 -0.83
N THR A 76 -1.22 -15.89 -1.53
CA THR A 76 0.18 -15.71 -1.95
C THR A 76 0.34 -16.17 -3.40
N PRO A 77 1.41 -15.77 -4.11
CA PRO A 77 1.66 -16.28 -5.45
C PRO A 77 1.71 -17.82 -5.53
N ASP A 78 2.24 -18.47 -4.49
CA ASP A 78 2.32 -19.93 -4.43
C ASP A 78 0.96 -20.59 -4.19
N SER A 79 0.10 -19.97 -3.38
CA SER A 79 -1.19 -20.54 -2.99
C SER A 79 -2.35 -20.20 -3.94
N GLN A 80 -2.17 -19.25 -4.86
CA GLN A 80 -3.26 -18.69 -5.69
C GLN A 80 -4.05 -19.74 -6.49
N HIS A 81 -3.38 -20.80 -6.94
CA HIS A 81 -4.01 -21.90 -7.70
C HIS A 81 -5.07 -22.67 -6.88
N LEU A 82 -5.05 -22.58 -5.56
CA LEU A 82 -6.02 -23.19 -4.64
C LEU A 82 -7.30 -22.36 -4.48
N TYR A 83 -7.33 -21.11 -4.95
CA TYR A 83 -8.39 -20.13 -4.68
C TYR A 83 -9.06 -19.60 -5.93
N ALA A 84 -9.23 -20.42 -6.98
CA ALA A 84 -9.75 -20.00 -8.27
C ALA A 84 -11.14 -19.30 -8.19
N SER A 85 -12.03 -19.78 -7.32
CA SER A 85 -13.34 -19.16 -7.09
C SER A 85 -13.24 -17.78 -6.45
N GLU A 86 -12.40 -17.62 -5.44
CA GLU A 86 -12.21 -16.37 -4.70
C GLU A 86 -11.46 -15.34 -5.54
N LEU A 87 -10.44 -15.75 -6.31
CA LEU A 87 -9.76 -14.89 -7.28
C LEU A 87 -10.76 -14.27 -8.26
N THR A 88 -11.65 -15.09 -8.81
CA THR A 88 -12.72 -14.61 -9.71
C THR A 88 -13.70 -13.70 -8.97
N ARG A 89 -14.16 -14.10 -7.76
CA ARG A 89 -15.14 -13.35 -6.96
C ARG A 89 -14.62 -11.97 -6.55
N TYR A 90 -13.36 -11.87 -6.17
CA TYR A 90 -12.73 -10.63 -5.69
C TYR A 90 -11.98 -9.88 -6.79
N ASN A 91 -12.01 -10.37 -8.03
CA ASN A 91 -11.40 -9.77 -9.20
C ASN A 91 -9.87 -9.58 -9.06
N LEU A 92 -9.18 -10.62 -8.55
CA LEU A 92 -7.72 -10.71 -8.59
C LEU A 92 -7.30 -11.59 -9.78
N GLY A 93 -6.44 -11.06 -10.64
CA GLY A 93 -6.12 -11.61 -11.95
C GLY A 93 -5.16 -10.72 -12.72
N GLU A 94 -5.37 -10.54 -14.03
CA GLU A 94 -4.42 -9.82 -14.89
C GLU A 94 -4.20 -8.35 -14.48
N ASP A 95 -5.28 -7.61 -14.21
CA ASP A 95 -5.22 -6.18 -13.83
C ASP A 95 -4.91 -5.97 -12.34
N CYS A 96 -5.23 -6.96 -11.51
CA CYS A 96 -5.04 -6.94 -10.06
C CYS A 96 -4.29 -8.22 -9.64
N PRO A 97 -2.99 -8.33 -9.97
CA PRO A 97 -2.25 -9.57 -9.78
C PRO A 97 -2.00 -9.87 -8.31
N VAL A 98 -1.92 -11.16 -7.98
CA VAL A 98 -1.36 -11.61 -6.69
C VAL A 98 0.16 -11.52 -6.79
N PHE A 99 0.78 -10.82 -5.85
CA PHE A 99 2.23 -10.66 -5.76
C PHE A 99 2.71 -10.83 -4.31
N ASP A 100 4.02 -10.97 -4.13
CA ASP A 100 4.63 -11.15 -2.81
C ASP A 100 4.34 -9.95 -1.89
N ASN A 101 3.93 -10.24 -0.66
CA ASN A 101 3.58 -9.23 0.35
C ASN A 101 2.41 -8.30 -0.06
N LEU A 102 1.48 -8.80 -0.88
CA LEU A 102 0.25 -8.07 -1.27
C LEU A 102 -0.48 -7.45 -0.07
N PHE A 103 -0.74 -8.24 0.97
CA PHE A 103 -1.48 -7.74 2.13
C PHE A 103 -0.70 -6.65 2.87
N GLU A 104 0.59 -6.85 3.09
CA GLU A 104 1.45 -5.87 3.75
C GLU A 104 1.49 -4.54 2.98
N PHE A 105 1.52 -4.60 1.64
CA PHE A 105 1.39 -3.41 0.80
C PHE A 105 0.08 -2.67 1.06
N CYS A 106 -1.05 -3.38 1.09
CA CYS A 106 -2.34 -2.78 1.44
C CYS A 106 -2.33 -2.16 2.84
N GLN A 107 -1.72 -2.82 3.82
CA GLN A 107 -1.64 -2.32 5.20
C GLN A 107 -0.83 -1.03 5.30
N ILE A 108 0.33 -0.94 4.65
CA ILE A 108 1.15 0.27 4.63
C ILE A 108 0.40 1.41 3.93
N TYR A 109 -0.19 1.12 2.76
CA TYR A 109 -0.85 2.13 1.95
C TYR A 109 -2.09 2.71 2.63
N ALA A 110 -2.92 1.85 3.23
CA ALA A 110 -4.09 2.29 4.00
C ALA A 110 -3.68 2.96 5.31
N GLY A 111 -2.65 2.44 5.99
CA GLY A 111 -2.14 2.99 7.25
C GLY A 111 -1.67 4.43 7.12
N GLY A 112 -1.07 4.81 5.99
CA GLY A 112 -0.71 6.20 5.70
C GLY A 112 -1.89 7.17 5.55
N THR A 113 -3.11 6.65 5.34
CA THR A 113 -4.34 7.46 5.29
C THR A 113 -5.07 7.49 6.63
N LEU A 114 -4.93 6.42 7.43
CA LEU A 114 -5.60 6.28 8.74
C LEU A 114 -4.82 6.89 9.90
N GLY A 115 -3.50 7.09 9.73
CA GLY A 115 -2.59 7.65 10.73
C GLY A 115 -2.60 9.18 10.85
#